data_AF-A0A504LAZ4-F1
#
_entry.id   AF-A0A504LAZ4-F1
#
_cell.length_a   1.000
_cell.length_b   1.000
_cell.length_c   1.000
_cell.angle_alpha   90.00
_cell.angle_beta   90.00
_cell.angle_gamma   90.00
#
_symmetry.space_group_name_H-M   'P 1'
#
loop_
_entity.id
_entity.type
_entity.pdbx_description
1 polymer ?
#
loop_
_entity_poly.entity_id
_entity_poly.type
_entity_poly.pdbx_seq_one_letter_code
_entity_poly.pdbx_strand_id
1 'polypeptide(L)' 'MLSRKSLKMAFLAGMSLFLTEAVSAKDAYKTPCRADAKRICHMDNDVKAQGCLKQHLSELTPACKAFISKQ' A
#
# COMPACT_ATOMS: atom_id res chain seq x y z
N MET A 1 47.77 -17.44 -3.17
CA MET A 1 48.23 -16.73 -1.95
C MET A 1 47.58 -15.37 -1.91
N LEU A 2 46.89 -15.12 -0.78
CA LEU A 2 46.41 -13.84 -0.25
C LEU A 2 47.21 -12.63 -0.75
N SER A 3 46.54 -11.53 -1.12
CA SER A 3 46.44 -10.41 -0.15
C SER A 3 45.91 -9.12 -0.72
N ARG A 4 44.84 -8.66 -0.05
CA ARG A 4 44.84 -7.38 0.65
C ARG A 4 45.47 -6.21 -0.13
N LYS A 5 44.76 -5.62 -1.07
CA LYS A 5 44.85 -4.15 -1.22
C LYS A 5 43.82 -3.54 -2.13
N SER A 6 43.29 -4.29 -3.08
CA SER A 6 42.30 -3.73 -4.01
C SER A 6 40.90 -3.58 -3.40
N LEU A 7 40.71 -4.06 -2.16
CA LEU A 7 39.50 -4.02 -1.31
C LEU A 7 38.91 -2.61 -1.07
N LYS A 8 39.50 -1.52 -1.59
CA LYS A 8 38.96 -0.17 -1.34
C LYS A 8 38.73 0.73 -2.55
N MET A 9 39.19 0.39 -3.76
CA MET A 9 39.23 1.38 -4.85
C MET A 9 38.46 1.02 -6.12
N ALA A 10 37.68 -0.07 -6.11
CA ALA A 10 36.73 -0.40 -7.18
C ALA A 10 35.28 -0.52 -6.68
N PHE A 11 34.99 -0.02 -5.48
CA PHE A 11 33.66 -0.02 -4.85
C PHE A 11 33.11 1.41 -4.73
N LEU A 12 33.26 2.23 -5.78
CA LEU A 12 32.67 3.58 -5.87
C LEU A 12 31.91 3.81 -7.20
N ALA A 13 31.46 2.74 -7.85
CA ALA A 13 30.61 2.86 -9.06
C ALA A 13 29.62 1.68 -9.23
N GLY A 14 29.17 1.06 -8.14
CA GLY A 14 28.29 -0.12 -8.18
C GLY A 14 27.04 0.03 -7.33
N MET A 15 25.90 0.19 -7.99
CA MET A 15 24.53 -0.07 -7.52
C MET A 15 24.28 -0.02 -6.01
N SER A 16 24.06 1.18 -5.48
CA SER A 16 23.30 1.36 -4.24
C SER A 16 22.16 2.33 -4.49
N LEU A 17 21.05 1.80 -5.01
CA LEU A 17 19.71 2.35 -4.84
C LEU A 17 18.73 1.18 -4.96
N PHE A 18 18.80 0.28 -3.98
CA PHE A 18 17.59 -0.41 -3.55
C PHE A 18 16.66 0.68 -3.01
N LEU A 19 15.68 1.09 -3.82
CA LEU A 19 14.52 1.80 -3.33
C LEU A 19 13.70 0.79 -2.52
N THR A 20 14.07 0.61 -1.25
CA THR A 20 13.17 0.03 -0.27
C THR A 20 12.05 1.04 -0.09
N GLU A 21 10.92 0.78 -0.74
CA GLU A 21 9.70 1.56 -0.60
C GLU A 21 9.29 1.52 0.88
N ALA A 22 9.59 2.59 1.60
CA ALA A 22 9.04 2.82 2.92
C ALA A 22 7.54 3.09 2.73
N VAL A 23 6.72 2.04 2.81
CA VAL A 23 5.28 2.21 3.02
C VAL A 23 5.12 2.94 4.35
N SER A 24 4.82 4.23 4.25
CA SER A 24 4.57 5.11 5.40
C SER A 24 3.34 4.59 6.14
N ALA A 25 3.57 3.83 7.21
CA ALA A 25 2.56 3.31 8.13
C ALA A 25 1.98 4.42 9.03
N LYS A 26 1.44 5.49 8.41
CA LYS A 26 0.74 6.58 9.12
C LYS A 26 -0.74 6.71 8.76
N ASP A 27 -1.33 5.69 8.14
CA ASP A 27 -2.76 5.62 7.84
C ASP A 27 -3.37 4.34 8.42
N ALA A 28 -3.23 4.12 9.74
CA ALA A 28 -3.72 2.90 10.39
C ALA A 28 -5.26 2.73 10.37
N TYR A 29 -6.01 3.65 9.76
CA TYR A 29 -7.48 3.58 9.71
C TYR A 29 -8.14 4.12 8.43
N LYS A 30 -7.37 4.43 7.38
CA LYS A 30 -7.96 4.74 6.06
C LYS A 30 -7.85 3.50 5.19
N THR A 31 -8.95 2.77 5.04
CA THR A 31 -9.01 1.73 4.02
C THR A 31 -9.04 2.37 2.62
N PRO A 32 -8.71 1.63 1.55
CA PRO A 32 -8.91 2.11 0.19
C PRO A 32 -10.39 2.43 -0.14
N CYS A 33 -11.32 2.11 0.77
CA CYS A 33 -12.75 2.28 0.58
C CYS A 33 -13.30 3.64 0.98
N ARG A 34 -12.51 4.59 1.51
CA ARG A 34 -13.06 5.87 1.98
C ARG A 34 -13.82 6.66 0.91
N ALA A 35 -13.32 6.69 -0.33
CA ALA A 35 -14.00 7.38 -1.42
C ALA A 35 -15.32 6.69 -1.80
N ASP A 36 -15.32 5.36 -1.84
CA ASP A 36 -16.51 4.56 -2.14
C ASP A 36 -17.55 4.61 -1.00
N ALA A 37 -17.09 4.59 0.25
CA ALA A 37 -17.95 4.77 1.42
C ALA A 37 -18.70 6.10 1.37
N LYS A 38 -18.03 7.18 0.95
CA LYS A 38 -18.67 8.50 0.83
C LYS A 38 -19.58 8.60 -0.40
N ARG A 39 -19.18 8.04 -1.54
CA ARG A 39 -19.92 8.17 -2.82
C ARG A 39 -21.14 7.24 -2.90
N ILE A 40 -20.99 5.99 -2.44
CA ILE A 40 -22.00 4.93 -2.58
C ILE A 40 -22.83 4.84 -1.31
N CYS A 41 -22.16 4.79 -0.15
CA CYS A 41 -22.84 4.59 1.13
C CYS A 41 -23.18 5.90 1.85
N HIS A 42 -22.74 7.05 1.33
CA HIS A 42 -22.89 8.37 1.97
C HIS A 42 -22.38 8.42 3.41
N MET A 43 -21.31 7.68 3.71
CA MET A 43 -20.71 7.57 5.04
C MET A 43 -19.28 8.09 5.03
N ASP A 44 -18.94 8.91 6.03
CA ASP A 44 -17.57 9.43 6.20
C ASP A 44 -16.63 8.42 6.86
N ASN A 45 -17.19 7.41 7.53
CA ASN A 45 -16.44 6.33 8.19
C ASN A 45 -16.55 5.04 7.38
N ASP A 46 -15.45 4.64 6.76
CA ASP A 46 -15.36 3.47 5.89
C ASP A 46 -15.51 2.13 6.63
N VAL A 47 -15.14 2.07 7.90
CA VAL A 47 -15.34 0.88 8.74
C VAL A 47 -16.83 0.64 9.00
N LYS A 48 -17.59 1.69 9.32
CA LYS A 48 -19.06 1.60 9.44
C LYS A 48 -19.74 1.31 8.10
N ALA A 49 -19.13 1.71 6.99
CA ALA A 49 -19.65 1.47 5.65
C ALA A 49 -19.43 0.04 5.13
N GLN A 50 -18.63 -0.80 5.80
CA GLN A 50 -18.25 -2.12 5.29
C GLN A 50 -19.45 -3.00 4.89
N GLY A 51 -20.53 -3.00 5.67
CA GLY A 51 -21.75 -3.74 5.34
C GLY A 51 -22.39 -3.26 4.04
N CYS A 52 -22.55 -1.94 3.89
CA CYS A 52 -23.05 -1.34 2.65
C CYS A 52 -22.10 -1.61 1.46
N LEU A 53 -20.79 -1.43 1.64
CA LEU A 53 -19.81 -1.69 0.58
C LEU A 53 -19.84 -3.15 0.08
N LYS A 54 -20.11 -4.12 0.97
CA LYS A 54 -20.32 -5.53 0.59
C LYS A 54 -21.55 -5.74 -0.29
N GLN A 55 -22.61 -4.94 -0.13
CA GLN A 55 -23.81 -4.99 -0.98
C GLN A 55 -23.58 -4.37 -2.36
N HIS A 56 -22.64 -3.42 -2.47
CA HIS A 56 -22.33 -2.67 -3.69
C HIS A 56 -21.01 -3.07 -4.34
N LEU A 57 -20.57 -4.34 -4.19
CA LEU A 57 -19.27 -4.85 -4.69
C LEU A 57 -18.97 -4.56 -6.18
N SER A 58 -20.01 -4.47 -7.02
CA SER A 58 -19.88 -4.15 -8.45
C SER A 58 -19.60 -2.67 -8.74
N GLU A 59 -19.95 -1.78 -7.82
CA GLU A 59 -19.84 -0.33 -7.96
C GLU A 59 -18.60 0.25 -7.25
N LEU A 60 -17.87 -0.60 -6.51
CA LEU A 60 -16.63 -0.26 -5.83
C LEU A 60 -15.48 -0.04 -6.83
N THR A 61 -14.57 0.85 -6.46
CA THR A 61 -13.26 0.93 -7.14
C THR A 61 -12.49 -0.39 -7.02
N PRO A 62 -11.60 -0.72 -7.97
CA PRO A 62 -10.84 -1.98 -7.93
C PRO A 62 -10.08 -2.18 -6.61
N ALA A 63 -9.53 -1.10 -6.05
CA ALA A 63 -8.80 -1.14 -4.78
C ALA A 63 -9.71 -1.46 -3.59
N CYS A 64 -10.87 -0.79 -3.48
CA CYS A 64 -11.83 -1.09 -2.41
C CYS A 64 -12.45 -2.48 -2.58
N LYS A 65 -12.77 -2.89 -3.81
CA LYS A 65 -13.28 -4.22 -4.09
C LYS A 65 -12.30 -5.31 -3.64
N ALA A 66 -11.03 -5.19 -4.02
CA ALA A 66 -9.99 -6.13 -3.61
C ALA A 66 -9.82 -6.18 -2.08
N PHE A 67 -10.01 -5.05 -1.39
CA PHE A 67 -9.98 -4.99 0.07
C PHE A 67 -11.21 -5.68 0.69
N ILE A 68 -12.43 -5.31 0.28
CA ILE A 68 -13.69 -5.86 0.81
C ILE A 68 -13.82 -7.36 0.51
N SER A 69 -13.34 -7.83 -0.64
CA SER A 69 -13.32 -9.27 -0.97
C SER A 69 -12.35 -10.08 -0.11
N LYS A 70 -11.45 -9.43 0.64
CA LYS A 70 -10.51 -10.07 1.57
C LYS A 70 -10.90 -9.89 3.03
N GLN A 71 -11.99 -9.16 3.32
CA GLN A 71 -12.48 -8.84 4.67
C GLN A 71 -13.74 -9.63 5.04
#